data_AF-A0A1G2Z515-F1
#
_entry.id   AF-A0A1G2Z515-F1
#
_cell.length_a   1.000
_cell.length_b   1.000
_cell.length_c   1.000
_cell.angle_alpha   90.00
_cell.angle_beta   90.00
_cell.angle_gamma   90.00
#
_symmetry.space_group_name_H-M   'P 1'
#
loop_
_entity.id
_entity.type
_entity.pdbx_description
1 polymer ?
#
loop_
_entity_poly.entity_id
_entity_poly.type
_entity_poly.pdbx_seq_one_letter_code
_entity_poly.pdbx_strand_id
1 'polypeptide(L)'
;MRTSLLDGKVAANYGPVFGNTVKQGFYKVDLGKATAINEVRTWSFNQNGNRGTQRFTLFGSTADSDPGWNVADPKLFTALAEVAAEAAQRFLATSVRRAAGRPLGTFRRLVGTTLPVTAKAENTAFQEFQVLPARPIQQE
;
A
#
# COMPACT_ATOMS: atom_id res chain seq x y z
N MET A 1 12.85 -6.73 12.31
CA MET A 1 12.83 -5.26 12.13
C MET A 1 11.48 -4.87 11.55
N ARG A 2 10.73 -3.96 12.19
CA ARG A 2 9.60 -3.28 11.53
C ARG A 2 10.19 -2.26 10.56
N THR A 3 9.73 -2.24 9.33
CA THR A 3 10.09 -1.21 8.34
C THR A 3 9.44 0.12 8.75
N SER A 4 10.00 1.24 8.32
CA SER A 4 9.46 2.58 8.62
C SER A 4 8.05 2.83 8.08
N LEU A 5 7.52 1.94 7.23
CA LEU A 5 6.18 2.03 6.63
C LEU A 5 5.11 1.25 7.40
N LEU A 6 5.50 0.56 8.48
CA LEU A 6 4.65 -0.34 9.26
C LEU A 6 4.81 -0.08 10.76
N ASP A 7 5.33 1.09 11.13
CA ASP A 7 5.60 1.44 12.52
C ASP A 7 4.48 2.30 13.14
N GLY A 8 3.47 2.67 12.35
CA GLY A 8 2.32 3.45 12.78
C GLY A 8 2.61 4.94 12.96
N LYS A 9 3.76 5.43 12.47
CA LYS A 9 4.16 6.82 12.64
C LYS A 9 3.93 7.61 11.36
N VAL A 10 3.36 8.80 11.55
CA VAL A 10 3.10 9.76 10.48
C VAL A 10 3.65 11.12 10.95
N ALA A 11 4.38 11.84 10.09
CA ALA A 11 5.06 13.08 10.47
C ALA A 11 4.98 14.15 9.38
N ALA A 12 5.39 15.39 9.66
CA ALA A 12 5.42 16.46 8.65
C ALA A 12 6.68 16.36 7.77
N ASN A 13 6.85 15.25 7.06
CA ASN A 13 7.99 14.96 6.17
C ASN A 13 7.59 13.97 5.06
N TYR A 14 8.51 13.65 4.14
CA TYR A 14 8.32 12.53 3.21
C TYR A 14 8.53 11.19 3.93
N GLY A 15 7.83 10.16 3.48
CA GLY A 15 8.29 8.79 3.65
C GLY A 15 9.39 8.42 2.64
N PRO A 16 9.66 7.14 2.38
CA PRO A 16 10.65 6.72 1.39
C PRO A 16 10.36 7.33 0.02
N VAL A 17 11.39 7.89 -0.60
CA VAL A 17 11.30 8.59 -1.89
C VAL A 17 11.98 7.76 -2.97
N PHE A 18 11.27 7.51 -4.07
CA PHE A 18 11.88 6.98 -5.29
C PHE A 18 12.65 8.08 -6.02
N GLY A 19 13.76 7.70 -6.68
CA GLY A 19 14.46 8.61 -7.59
C GLY A 19 13.57 9.05 -8.75
N ASN A 20 13.83 10.25 -9.28
CA ASN A 20 12.98 10.87 -10.31
C ASN A 20 12.88 10.09 -11.63
N THR A 21 13.78 9.12 -11.87
CA THR A 21 13.76 8.24 -13.05
C THR A 21 12.89 7.00 -12.88
N VAL A 22 12.39 6.73 -11.67
CA VAL A 22 11.55 5.57 -11.37
C VAL A 22 10.12 5.83 -11.84
N LYS A 23 9.73 5.22 -12.95
CA LYS A 23 8.39 5.38 -13.55
C LYS A 23 7.28 4.72 -12.74
N GLN A 24 7.61 3.67 -11.98
CA GLN A 24 6.67 2.95 -11.13
C GLN A 24 7.39 2.53 -9.86
N GLY A 25 6.93 3.07 -8.73
CA GLY A 25 7.46 2.73 -7.41
C GLY A 25 6.79 1.48 -6.86
N PHE A 26 7.50 0.70 -6.05
CA PHE A 26 6.98 -0.52 -5.44
C PHE A 26 7.22 -0.51 -3.93
N TYR A 27 6.16 -0.76 -3.18
CA TYR A 27 6.22 -1.03 -1.74
C TYR A 27 5.75 -2.47 -1.52
N LYS A 28 6.48 -3.25 -0.72
CA LYS A 28 6.12 -4.63 -0.39
C LYS A 28 6.06 -4.84 1.11
N VAL A 29 5.02 -5.52 1.54
CA VAL A 29 4.83 -5.97 2.92
C VAL A 29 4.79 -7.49 2.91
N ASP A 30 5.65 -8.13 3.70
CA ASP A 30 5.57 -9.57 3.99
C ASP A 30 5.03 -9.76 5.42
N LEU A 31 3.91 -10.48 5.53
CA LEU A 31 3.23 -10.76 6.79
C LEU A 31 3.80 -12.00 7.50
N GLY A 32 4.76 -12.69 6.88
CA GLY A 32 5.39 -13.91 7.38
C GLY A 32 4.57 -15.17 7.14
N LYS A 33 3.24 -15.05 7.07
CA LYS A 33 2.30 -16.15 6.76
C LYS A 33 1.07 -15.66 6.01
N ALA A 34 0.40 -16.59 5.33
CA ALA A 34 -0.91 -16.33 4.73
C ALA A 34 -1.90 -15.84 5.81
N THR A 35 -2.44 -14.64 5.61
CA THR A 35 -3.29 -13.94 6.58
C THR A 35 -4.52 -13.38 5.86
N ALA A 36 -5.71 -13.60 6.42
CA ALA A 36 -6.93 -12.98 5.92
C ALA A 36 -6.86 -11.46 6.20
N ILE A 37 -7.00 -10.63 5.16
CA ILE A 37 -6.85 -9.17 5.24
C ILE A 37 -8.21 -8.51 5.17
N ASN A 38 -8.53 -7.65 6.14
CA ASN A 38 -9.78 -6.91 6.16
C ASN A 38 -9.65 -5.55 5.47
N GLU A 39 -8.54 -4.86 5.72
CA GLU A 39 -8.36 -3.47 5.30
C GLU A 39 -6.87 -3.17 5.10
N VAL A 40 -6.56 -2.38 4.07
CA VAL A 40 -5.25 -1.76 3.88
C VAL A 40 -5.42 -0.26 3.95
N ARG A 41 -4.62 0.41 4.78
CA ARG A 41 -4.62 1.86 4.94
C ARG A 41 -3.29 2.44 4.55
N THR A 42 -3.31 3.59 3.89
CA THR A 42 -2.10 4.28 3.46
C THR A 42 -2.14 5.73 3.93
N TRP A 43 -0.96 6.28 4.22
CA TRP A 43 -0.81 7.70 4.55
C TRP A 43 0.30 8.33 3.73
N SER A 44 0.07 9.56 3.29
CA SER A 44 1.06 10.40 2.61
C SER A 44 0.95 11.83 3.14
N PHE A 45 2.04 12.56 3.02
CA PHE A 45 2.12 13.95 3.40
C PHE A 45 2.53 14.82 2.22
N ASN A 46 1.80 15.91 2.03
CA ASN A 46 2.01 16.88 0.96
C ASN A 46 3.15 17.85 1.31
N GLN A 47 4.36 17.31 1.48
CA GLN A 47 5.56 18.11 1.71
C GLN A 47 5.86 18.95 0.47
N ASN A 48 6.12 20.25 0.64
CA ASN A 48 6.39 21.19 -0.45
C ASN A 48 5.27 21.29 -1.50
N GLY A 49 4.02 20.93 -1.16
CA GLY A 49 2.90 20.96 -2.11
C GLY A 49 2.99 19.90 -3.20
N ASN A 50 3.81 18.86 -3.01
CA ASN A 50 3.91 17.74 -3.93
C ASN A 50 3.80 16.38 -3.22
N ARG A 51 3.48 15.33 -4.00
CA ARG A 51 3.53 13.91 -3.58
C ARG A 51 2.61 13.51 -2.40
N GLY A 52 1.72 14.41 -1.96
CA GLY A 52 0.61 14.08 -1.06
C GLY A 52 -0.47 13.25 -1.76
N THR A 53 -0.78 13.56 -3.02
CA THR A 53 -1.69 12.77 -3.87
C THR A 53 -1.23 11.31 -3.92
N GLN A 54 -2.20 10.40 -3.84
CA GLN A 54 -1.96 8.96 -3.89
C GLN A 54 -2.49 8.39 -5.20
N ARG A 55 -1.62 7.68 -5.94
CA ARG A 55 -2.01 6.90 -7.10
C ARG A 55 -1.31 5.57 -7.09
N PHE A 56 -2.04 4.49 -6.85
CA PHE A 56 -1.45 3.16 -6.75
C PHE A 56 -2.42 2.02 -7.08
N THR A 57 -1.85 0.87 -7.43
CA THR A 57 -2.56 -0.41 -7.52
C THR A 57 -2.06 -1.33 -6.41
N LEU A 58 -2.99 -1.95 -5.70
CA LEU A 58 -2.72 -2.91 -4.64
C LEU A 58 -2.81 -4.34 -5.19
N PHE A 59 -1.80 -5.14 -4.92
CA PHE A 59 -1.74 -6.56 -5.26
C PHE A 59 -1.52 -7.41 -4.01
N GLY A 60 -2.03 -8.64 -4.04
CA GLY A 60 -1.75 -9.66 -3.04
C GLY A 60 -1.11 -10.90 -3.65
N SER A 61 -0.23 -11.56 -2.89
CA SER A 61 0.36 -12.85 -3.24
C SER A 61 0.21 -13.85 -2.08
N THR A 62 -0.16 -15.08 -2.43
CA THR A 62 -0.24 -16.23 -1.52
C THR A 62 1.04 -17.07 -1.50
N ALA A 63 2.01 -16.79 -2.37
CA ALA A 63 3.22 -17.60 -2.53
C ALA A 63 4.00 -17.74 -1.20
N ASP A 64 4.50 -18.93 -0.91
CA ASP A 64 5.28 -19.17 0.31
C ASP A 64 6.67 -18.52 0.22
N SER A 65 7.39 -18.75 -0.88
CA SER A 65 8.64 -18.06 -1.20
C SER A 65 8.38 -16.65 -1.76
N ASP A 66 9.38 -15.76 -1.69
CA ASP A 66 9.25 -14.40 -2.24
C ASP A 66 9.06 -14.48 -3.78
N PRO A 67 7.90 -14.04 -4.32
CA PRO A 67 7.62 -14.09 -5.75
C PRO A 67 8.38 -13.00 -6.55
N GLY A 68 9.20 -12.17 -5.90
CA GLY A 68 9.88 -11.04 -6.53
C GLY A 68 8.97 -9.83 -6.67
N TRP A 69 9.10 -9.11 -7.80
CA TRP A 69 8.44 -7.80 -8.03
C TRP A 69 7.56 -7.75 -9.28
N ASN A 70 7.47 -8.84 -10.05
CA ASN A 70 6.69 -8.88 -11.29
C ASN A 70 5.18 -9.03 -10.99
N VAL A 71 4.53 -7.95 -10.57
CA VAL A 71 3.09 -7.93 -10.26
C VAL A 71 2.19 -8.22 -11.47
N ALA A 72 2.74 -8.18 -12.68
CA ALA A 72 2.02 -8.50 -13.91
C ALA A 72 1.85 -10.01 -14.13
N ASP A 73 2.55 -10.88 -13.37
CA ASP A 73 2.34 -12.32 -13.43
C ASP A 73 1.10 -12.72 -12.61
N PRO A 74 -0.02 -13.09 -13.26
CA PRO A 74 -1.27 -13.43 -12.56
C PRO A 74 -1.18 -14.74 -11.79
N LYS A 75 -0.15 -15.57 -12.01
CA LYS A 75 0.10 -16.78 -11.22
C LYS A 75 0.69 -16.45 -9.85
N LEU A 76 1.37 -15.31 -9.74
CA LEU A 76 2.07 -14.89 -8.53
C LEU A 76 1.30 -13.81 -7.76
N PHE A 77 0.54 -12.97 -8.46
CA PHE A 77 -0.14 -11.81 -7.88
C PHE A 77 -1.60 -11.69 -8.32
N THR A 78 -2.46 -11.26 -7.40
CA THR A 78 -3.85 -10.90 -7.64
C THR A 78 -4.03 -9.41 -7.41
N ALA A 79 -4.57 -8.68 -8.39
CA ALA A 79 -4.95 -7.28 -8.22
C ALA A 79 -6.16 -7.16 -7.28
N LEU A 80 -6.08 -6.25 -6.30
CA LEU A 80 -7.09 -6.06 -5.25
C LEU A 80 -7.86 -4.75 -5.42
N ALA A 81 -7.16 -3.66 -5.75
CA ALA A 81 -7.76 -2.35 -5.97
C ALA A 81 -6.82 -1.43 -6.76
N GLU A 82 -7.41 -0.50 -7.50
CA GLU A 82 -6.72 0.70 -8.00
C GLU A 82 -7.26 1.91 -7.24
N VAL A 83 -6.35 2.78 -6.81
CA VAL A 83 -6.66 3.95 -6.00
C VAL A 83 -6.05 5.18 -6.67
N ALA A 84 -6.89 6.19 -6.88
CA ALA A 84 -6.49 7.55 -7.20
C ALA A 84 -7.20 8.49 -6.22
N ALA A 85 -6.44 9.21 -5.41
CA ALA A 85 -6.97 10.09 -4.39
C ALA A 85 -6.12 11.37 -4.29
N GLU A 86 -6.81 12.50 -4.28
CA GLU A 86 -6.23 13.82 -4.07
C GLU A 86 -6.98 14.55 -2.94
N ALA A 87 -6.26 15.41 -2.23
CA ALA A 87 -6.82 16.22 -1.16
C ALA A 87 -6.01 17.50 -1.02
N ALA A 88 -6.68 18.61 -0.68
CA ALA A 88 -6.01 19.89 -0.43
C ALA A 88 -5.26 19.91 0.91
N GLN A 89 -5.60 18.99 1.82
CA GLN A 89 -5.02 18.89 3.15
C GLN A 89 -3.57 18.36 3.10
N ARG A 90 -2.81 18.65 4.15
CA ARG A 90 -1.40 18.25 4.22
C ARG A 90 -1.23 16.73 4.41
N PHE A 91 -2.14 16.07 5.10
CA PHE A 91 -2.16 14.63 5.25
C PHE A 91 -3.29 14.04 4.42
N LEU A 92 -2.98 12.98 3.68
CA LEU A 92 -3.98 12.19 2.96
C LEU A 92 -3.89 10.75 3.45
N ALA A 93 -5.04 10.20 3.82
CA ALA A 93 -5.20 8.79 4.15
C ALA A 93 -6.16 8.13 3.16
N THR A 94 -5.87 6.89 2.74
CA THR A 94 -6.83 6.07 2.01
C THR A 94 -7.07 4.74 2.72
N SER A 95 -8.21 4.13 2.46
CA SER A 95 -8.60 2.82 2.99
C SER A 95 -9.19 1.96 1.87
N VAL A 96 -8.61 0.78 1.65
CA VAL A 96 -9.12 -0.25 0.76
C VAL A 96 -9.71 -1.37 1.62
N ARG A 97 -11.01 -1.62 1.47
CA ARG A 97 -11.76 -2.67 2.16
C ARG A 97 -12.94 -3.13 1.30
N ARG A 98 -13.39 -4.38 1.47
CA ARG A 98 -14.65 -4.81 0.84
C ARG A 98 -15.84 -4.28 1.63
N ALA A 99 -16.95 -4.07 0.92
CA ALA A 99 -18.23 -3.77 1.54
C ALA A 99 -18.65 -4.89 2.51
N ALA A 100 -19.47 -4.52 3.52
CA ALA A 100 -19.98 -5.41 4.55
C ALA A 100 -18.90 -6.13 5.40
N GLY A 101 -17.66 -5.61 5.45
CA GLY A 101 -16.62 -6.11 6.34
C GLY A 101 -16.05 -7.48 5.98
N ARG A 102 -16.26 -7.95 4.74
CA ARG A 102 -15.65 -9.19 4.26
C ARG A 102 -14.14 -9.00 4.05
N PRO A 103 -13.30 -10.02 4.26
CA PRO A 103 -11.88 -9.92 3.93
C PRO A 103 -11.65 -9.66 2.43
N LEU A 104 -10.67 -8.82 2.10
CA LEU A 104 -10.17 -8.61 0.74
C LEU A 104 -9.74 -9.93 0.08
N GLY A 105 -9.15 -10.81 0.90
CA GLY A 105 -8.67 -12.15 0.58
C GLY A 105 -7.66 -12.61 1.63
N THR A 106 -7.03 -13.76 1.41
CA THR A 106 -5.94 -14.29 2.25
C THR A 106 -4.63 -14.17 1.50
N PHE A 107 -3.65 -13.45 2.05
CA PHE A 107 -2.37 -13.19 1.39
C PHE A 107 -1.22 -13.25 2.38
N ARG A 108 -0.03 -13.65 1.93
CA ARG A 108 1.21 -13.55 2.71
C ARG A 108 1.93 -12.23 2.44
N ARG A 109 1.91 -11.79 1.18
CA ARG A 109 2.56 -10.54 0.76
C ARG A 109 1.55 -9.61 0.09
N LEU A 110 1.75 -8.31 0.32
CA LEU A 110 1.02 -7.24 -0.37
C LEU A 110 2.04 -6.35 -1.08
N VAL A 111 1.70 -5.91 -2.29
CA VAL A 111 2.52 -4.98 -3.08
C VAL A 111 1.67 -3.80 -3.51
N GLY A 112 2.09 -2.58 -3.17
CA GLY A 112 1.53 -1.35 -3.71
C GLY A 112 2.42 -0.81 -4.82
N THR A 113 1.90 -0.70 -6.04
CA THR A 113 2.61 -0.08 -7.17
C THR A 113 2.16 1.36 -7.33
N THR A 114 3.04 2.32 -7.05
CA THR A 114 2.72 3.74 -7.23
C THR A 114 2.95 4.17 -8.66
N LEU A 115 2.11 5.09 -9.12
CA LEU A 115 2.31 5.83 -10.36
C LEU A 115 2.70 7.27 -10.06
N PRO A 116 3.28 7.99 -11.05
CA PRO A 116 3.59 9.39 -10.88
C PRO A 116 2.36 10.25 -10.57
N VAL A 117 2.54 11.19 -9.64
CA VAL A 117 1.52 12.14 -9.16
C VAL A 117 1.93 13.60 -9.34
N THR A 118 3.07 13.85 -10.00
CA THR A 118 3.52 15.21 -10.36
C THR A 118 3.97 15.26 -11.82
N ALA A 119 4.02 16.47 -12.38
CA ALA A 119 4.52 16.70 -13.75
C ALA A 119 5.99 16.29 -13.94
N LYS A 120 6.76 16.14 -12.86
CA LYS A 120 8.17 15.70 -12.87
C LYS A 120 8.33 14.19 -12.75
N ALA A 121 7.26 13.43 -12.98
CA ALA A 121 7.21 11.97 -12.89
C ALA A 121 7.48 11.41 -11.48
N GLU A 122 7.18 12.17 -10.43
CA GLU A 122 7.45 11.75 -9.06
C GLU A 122 6.30 10.90 -8.50
N ASN A 123 6.64 9.79 -7.85
CA ASN A 123 5.68 8.90 -7.20
C ASN A 123 5.23 9.40 -5.83
N THR A 124 4.11 8.90 -5.34
CA THR A 124 3.67 9.05 -3.95
C THR A 124 4.74 8.54 -2.98
N ALA A 125 5.08 9.35 -1.97
CA ALA A 125 5.95 8.96 -0.87
C ALA A 125 5.09 8.58 0.34
N PHE A 126 4.80 7.28 0.51
CA PHE A 126 3.99 6.82 1.64
C PHE A 126 4.77 6.92 2.94
N GLN A 127 4.09 7.35 4.00
CA GLN A 127 4.63 7.34 5.35
C GLN A 127 4.24 6.07 6.10
N GLU A 128 3.05 5.54 5.80
CA GLU A 128 2.54 4.33 6.44
C GLU A 128 1.72 3.54 5.41
N PHE A 129 1.84 2.21 5.46
CA PHE A 129 1.13 1.22 4.66
C PHE A 129 0.59 0.13 5.59
N GLN A 130 -0.41 0.47 6.39
CA GLN A 130 -0.91 -0.41 7.44
C GLN A 130 -1.77 -1.52 6.86
N VAL A 131 -1.52 -2.75 7.30
CA VAL A 131 -2.29 -3.94 6.94
C VAL A 131 -3.05 -4.42 8.17
N LEU A 132 -4.39 -4.44 8.07
CA LEU A 132 -5.27 -4.86 9.15
C LEU A 132 -5.81 -6.27 8.86
N PRO A 133 -5.42 -7.28 9.65
CA PRO A 133 -5.97 -8.62 9.55
C PRO A 133 -7.47 -8.65 9.82
N ALA A 134 -8.16 -9.62 9.24
CA ALA A 134 -9.52 -9.97 9.64
C ALA A 134 -9.54 -10.39 11.11
N ARG A 135 -10.54 -9.93 11.86
CA ARG A 135 -10.75 -10.42 13.22
C ARG A 135 -11.19 -11.88 13.16
N PRO A 136 -10.77 -12.74 14.11
CA PRO A 136 -11.39 -14.04 14.27
C PRO A 136 -12.90 -13.83 14.50
N ILE A 137 -13.73 -14.68 13.89
CA ILE A 137 -15.13 -14.78 14.29
C ILE A 137 -15.11 -15.29 15.73
N GLN A 138 -15.51 -14.46 16.69
CA GLN A 138 -15.79 -14.95 18.03
C GLN A 138 -17.03 -15.83 17.91
N GLN A 139 -16.89 -17.13 18.19
CA GLN A 139 -18.05 -17.98 18.40
C GLN A 139 -18.59 -17.64 19.79
N GLU A 140 -19.85 -17.21 19.85
CA GLU A 140 -20.64 -17.11 21.09
C GLU A 140 -20.99 -18.50 21.62
#